data_AF-A0A1V6F5G7-F1
#
_entry.id   AF-A0A1V6F5G7-F1
#
_cell.length_a   1.000
_cell.length_b   1.000
_cell.length_c   1.000
_cell.angle_alpha   90.00
_cell.angle_beta   90.00
_cell.angle_gamma   90.00
#
_symmetry.space_group_name_H-M   'P 1'
#
loop_
_entity.id
_entity.type
_entity.pdbx_description
1 polymer ?
#
loop_
_entity_poly.entity_id
_entity_poly.type
_entity_poly.pdbx_seq_one_letter_code
_entity_poly.pdbx_strand_id
1 'polypeptide(L)'
;MQYELSALVKRAKESGKSIKKDKTTTQDELRKEYKRSDFTTPLVRGKYAKRLRESSNIVVLWPEVAKVFPNEEAVNNALTVLIEVAGANTHQTAK
;
A
#
# COMPACT_ATOMS: atom_id res chain seq x y z
N MET A 1 -14.27 2.00 4.22
CA MET A 1 -13.36 2.32 3.11
C MET A 1 -12.87 1.03 2.50
N GLN A 2 -12.95 0.91 1.18
CA GLN A 2 -12.54 -0.27 0.41
C GLN A 2 -11.00 -0.25 0.30
N TYR A 3 -10.34 -1.33 0.76
CA TYR A 3 -8.89 -1.48 0.64
C TYR A 3 -8.56 -2.00 -0.77
N GLU A 4 -8.20 -1.10 -1.68
CA GLU A 4 -7.78 -1.47 -3.04
C GLU A 4 -6.30 -1.89 -3.05
N LEU A 5 -6.06 -3.12 -3.51
CA LEU A 5 -4.76 -3.75 -3.78
C LEU A 5 -3.81 -2.79 -4.51
N SER A 6 -2.70 -2.44 -3.86
CA SER A 6 -1.76 -1.40 -4.29
C SER A 6 -0.82 -1.79 -5.44
N ALA A 7 -1.34 -2.39 -6.52
CA ALA A 7 -0.56 -2.60 -7.73
C ALA A 7 -1.45 -2.82 -8.97
N LEU A 8 -1.92 -1.73 -9.61
CA LEU A 8 -2.07 -1.63 -11.08
C LEU A 8 -2.77 -0.32 -11.48
N VAL A 9 -2.04 0.78 -11.72
CA VAL A 9 -2.56 1.85 -12.59
C VAL A 9 -1.43 2.49 -13.41
N LYS A 10 -1.28 2.02 -14.66
CA LYS A 10 -1.14 2.90 -15.84
C LYS A 10 -1.78 2.19 -17.04
N ARG A 11 -3.05 2.49 -17.35
CA ARG A 11 -3.61 2.18 -18.68
C ARG A 11 -3.26 3.32 -19.63
N ALA A 12 -2.37 3.05 -20.58
CA ALA A 12 -2.29 3.83 -21.81
C ALA A 12 -3.57 3.56 -22.64
N LYS A 13 -4.16 4.63 -23.17
CA LYS A 13 -5.35 4.60 -24.01
C LYS A 13 -4.90 4.52 -25.47
N GLU A 14 -4.88 3.32 -26.05
CA GLU A 14 -4.77 3.15 -27.50
C GLU A 14 -5.80 2.13 -28.00
N SER A 15 -6.49 2.55 -29.05
CA SER A 15 -7.64 1.92 -29.69
C SER A 15 -7.26 0.74 -30.58
N GLY A 16 -8.06 -0.33 -30.53
CA GLY A 16 -8.42 -1.15 -31.70
C GLY A 16 -7.40 -2.17 -32.21
N LYS A 17 -7.23 -3.30 -31.51
CA LYS A 17 -6.97 -4.61 -32.15
C LYS A 17 -7.35 -5.75 -31.21
N SER A 18 -8.28 -6.61 -31.65
CA SER A 18 -8.80 -7.74 -30.89
C SER A 18 -7.69 -8.73 -30.53
N ILE A 19 -7.35 -8.81 -29.24
CA ILE A 19 -6.40 -9.79 -28.72
C ILE A 19 -7.14 -11.13 -28.61
N LYS A 20 -6.69 -12.13 -29.38
CA LYS A 20 -7.15 -13.52 -29.21
C LYS A 20 -6.77 -13.97 -27.81
N LYS A 21 -7.78 -14.28 -27.00
CA LYS A 21 -7.60 -14.74 -25.63
C LYS A 21 -7.08 -16.18 -25.66
N ASP A 22 -5.77 -16.34 -25.53
CA ASP A 22 -5.19 -17.64 -25.21
C ASP A 22 -5.59 -18.01 -23.77
N LYS A 23 -6.05 -19.24 -23.62
CA LYS A 23 -6.78 -19.73 -22.45
C LYS A 23 -5.77 -20.34 -21.48
N THR A 24 -5.09 -19.51 -20.69
CA THR A 24 -4.27 -19.99 -19.56
C THR A 24 -4.73 -19.35 -18.25
N THR A 25 -5.84 -19.90 -17.75
CA THR A 25 -6.25 -19.82 -16.35
C THR A 25 -5.19 -20.56 -15.52
N THR A 26 -4.31 -19.86 -14.79
CA THR A 26 -3.47 -20.30 -13.63
C THR A 26 -2.26 -19.36 -13.43
N GLN A 27 -2.44 -18.03 -13.44
CA GLN A 27 -1.31 -17.08 -13.23
C GLN A 27 -1.39 -16.23 -11.97
N ASP A 28 -2.27 -16.57 -11.02
CA ASP A 28 -2.35 -15.87 -9.73
C ASP A 28 -1.93 -16.73 -8.52
N GLU A 29 -1.43 -17.94 -8.78
CA GLU A 29 -0.91 -18.81 -7.74
C GLU A 29 0.60 -18.64 -7.57
N LEU A 30 1.04 -18.46 -6.32
CA LEU A 30 2.45 -18.51 -5.96
C LEU A 30 3.02 -19.88 -6.33
N ARG A 31 4.16 -19.90 -7.02
CA ARG A 31 4.86 -21.14 -7.35
C ARG A 31 5.35 -21.81 -6.05
N LYS A 32 5.32 -23.14 -6.01
CA LYS A 32 5.86 -23.94 -4.90
C LYS A 32 7.32 -23.59 -4.60
N GLU A 33 8.12 -23.35 -5.66
CA GLU A 33 9.53 -22.99 -5.55
C GLU A 33 9.95 -22.05 -6.70
N TYR A 34 10.96 -21.24 -6.44
CA TYR A 34 11.61 -20.36 -7.43
C TYR A 34 13.04 -20.80 -7.68
N LYS A 35 13.44 -20.83 -8.95
CA LYS A 35 14.81 -21.05 -9.40
C LYS A 35 15.47 -19.72 -9.76
N ARG A 36 16.80 -19.67 -9.69
CA ARG A 36 17.56 -18.45 -10.05
C ARG A 36 17.33 -18.02 -11.50
N SER A 37 17.08 -18.98 -12.40
CA SER A 37 16.72 -18.75 -13.81
C SER A 37 15.35 -18.10 -14.01
N ASP A 38 14.47 -18.13 -13.01
CA ASP A 38 13.15 -17.48 -13.10
C ASP A 38 13.26 -15.95 -13.03
N PHE A 39 14.40 -15.42 -12.54
CA PHE A 39 14.64 -13.99 -12.45
C PHE A 39 15.42 -13.51 -13.67
N THR A 40 14.73 -12.84 -14.60
CA THR A 40 15.37 -12.25 -15.81
C THR A 40 16.41 -11.19 -15.46
N THR A 41 16.24 -10.51 -14.32
CA THR A 41 17.19 -9.50 -13.83
C THR A 41 18.07 -10.09 -12.73
N PRO A 42 19.35 -9.70 -12.63
CA PRO A 42 20.19 -10.06 -11.50
C PRO A 42 19.54 -9.69 -10.15
N LEU A 43 19.68 -10.57 -9.16
CA LEU A 43 19.24 -10.31 -7.79
C LEU A 43 20.19 -9.27 -7.15
N VAL A 44 19.73 -8.02 -7.08
CA VAL A 44 20.51 -6.89 -6.53
C VAL A 44 20.13 -6.67 -5.07
N ARG A 45 21.11 -6.75 -4.16
CA ARG A 45 20.92 -6.40 -2.75
C ARG A 45 20.51 -4.93 -2.64
N GLY A 46 19.42 -4.65 -1.93
CA GLY A 46 18.96 -3.28 -1.71
C GLY A 46 18.22 -2.64 -2.89
N LYS A 47 17.78 -3.41 -3.91
CA LYS A 47 17.01 -2.91 -5.08
C LYS A 47 15.84 -1.98 -4.71
N TYR A 48 15.19 -2.21 -3.57
CA TYR A 48 14.07 -1.42 -3.08
C TYR A 48 14.35 -0.69 -1.75
N ALA A 49 15.60 -0.68 -1.28
CA ALA A 49 15.96 -0.06 0.00
C ALA A 49 15.67 1.45 0.00
N LYS A 50 15.86 2.13 -1.14
CA LYS A 50 15.54 3.56 -1.28
C LYS A 50 14.03 3.82 -1.12
N ARG A 51 13.19 3.02 -1.79
CA ARG A 51 11.72 3.13 -1.71
C ARG A 51 11.21 2.85 -0.30
N LEU A 52 11.78 1.85 0.37
CA LEU A 52 11.45 1.54 1.76
C LEU A 52 11.76 2.71 2.71
N ARG A 53 12.85 3.46 2.43
CA ARG A 53 13.22 4.65 3.20
C ARG A 53 12.33 5.86 2.90
N GLU A 54 11.91 6.01 1.65
CA GLU A 54 11.02 7.11 1.21
C GLU A 54 9.63 6.98 1.83
N SER A 55 9.11 5.76 1.95
CA SER A 55 7.84 5.49 2.62
C SER A 55 7.85 4.09 3.24
N SER A 56 7.70 4.02 4.56
CA SER A 56 7.42 2.77 5.28
C SER A 56 5.93 2.67 5.56
N ASN A 57 5.32 1.53 5.24
CA ASN A 57 3.95 1.23 5.62
C ASN A 57 3.82 0.88 7.12
N ILE A 58 4.95 0.71 7.81
CA ILE A 58 5.01 0.39 9.23
C ILE A 58 5.38 1.65 10.00
N VAL A 59 4.51 2.03 10.93
CA VAL A 59 4.73 3.10 11.89
C VAL A 59 4.92 2.49 13.27
N VAL A 60 6.06 2.77 13.91
CA VAL A 60 6.36 2.27 15.25
C VAL A 60 5.91 3.32 16.26
N LEU A 61 4.93 2.98 17.09
CA LEU A 61 4.48 3.83 18.20
C LEU A 61 5.46 3.74 19.37
N TRP A 62 5.52 4.80 20.18
CA TRP A 62 6.22 4.72 21.46
C TRP A 62 5.57 3.66 22.36
N PRO A 63 6.35 2.95 23.19
CA PRO A 63 5.83 1.87 24.03
C PRO A 63 4.65 2.29 24.91
N GLU A 64 4.72 3.49 25.49
CA GLU A 64 3.64 4.01 26.35
C GLU A 64 2.34 4.27 25.57
N VAL A 65 2.45 4.71 24.31
CA VAL A 65 1.28 4.92 23.43
C VAL A 65 0.73 3.59 22.95
N ALA A 66 1.60 2.65 22.59
CA ALA A 66 1.20 1.31 22.16
C ALA A 66 0.45 0.53 23.26
N LYS A 67 0.74 0.76 24.54
CA LYS A 67 -0.02 0.17 25.66
C LYS A 67 -1.47 0.64 25.74
N VAL A 68 -1.76 1.86 25.26
CA VAL A 68 -3.10 2.46 25.30
C VAL A 68 -3.96 1.96 24.13
N PHE A 69 -3.36 1.65 22.99
CA PHE A 69 -4.08 1.22 21.78
C PHE A 69 -3.86 -0.26 21.49
N PRO A 70 -4.88 -1.12 21.68
CA PRO A 70 -4.73 -2.57 21.50
C PRO A 70 -4.69 -3.03 20.04
N ASN A 71 -5.23 -2.24 19.09
CA ASN A 71 -5.28 -2.59 17.66
C ASN A 71 -5.27 -1.34 16.76
N GLU A 72 -5.20 -1.58 15.45
CA GLU A 72 -5.20 -0.52 14.42
C GLU A 72 -6.49 0.28 14.37
N GLU A 73 -7.63 -0.36 14.64
CA GLU A 73 -8.95 0.29 14.61
C GLU A 73 -9.04 1.38 15.68
N ALA A 74 -8.58 1.09 16.90
CA ALA A 74 -8.55 2.05 18.00
C ALA A 74 -7.66 3.27 17.68
N VAL A 75 -6.51 3.04 17.04
CA VAL A 75 -5.61 4.12 16.60
C VAL A 75 -6.29 4.98 15.53
N ASN A 76 -6.83 4.36 14.48
CA ASN A 76 -7.43 5.07 13.35
C ASN A 76 -8.67 5.86 13.76
N ASN A 77 -9.49 5.33 14.66
CA ASN A 77 -10.63 6.03 15.21
C ASN A 77 -10.19 7.27 16.01
N ALA A 78 -9.18 7.14 16.87
CA ALA A 78 -8.66 8.27 17.63
C ALA A 78 -8.10 9.38 16.73
N LEU A 79 -7.36 9.01 15.68
CA LEU A 79 -6.84 9.97 14.70
C LEU A 79 -7.95 10.64 13.89
N THR A 80 -9.01 9.90 13.54
CA THR A 80 -10.17 10.46 12.83
C THR A 80 -10.86 11.53 13.66
N VAL A 81 -11.13 11.24 14.94
CA VAL A 81 -11.71 12.23 15.88
C VAL A 81 -10.81 13.46 16.01
N LEU A 82 -9.49 13.27 16.07
CA LEU A 82 -8.54 14.39 16.14
C LEU A 82 -8.59 15.27 14.88
N ILE A 83 -8.72 14.66 13.70
CA ILE A 83 -8.87 15.40 12.43
C ILE A 83 -10.17 16.21 12.42
N GLU A 84 -11.27 15.63 12.87
CA GLU A 84 -12.57 16.33 12.96
C GLU A 84 -12.50 17.55 13.88
N VAL A 85 -11.91 17.38 15.07
CA VAL A 85 -11.72 18.47 16.04
C VAL A 85 -10.79 19.55 15.50
N ALA A 86 -9.69 19.16 14.85
CA ALA A 86 -8.76 20.11 14.23
C ALA A 86 -9.44 20.89 13.10
N GLY A 87 -10.21 20.22 12.24
CA GLY A 87 -11.00 20.87 11.18
C GLY A 87 -12.02 21.87 11.74
N ALA A 88 -12.75 21.50 12.79
CA ALA A 88 -13.70 22.40 13.45
C ALA A 88 -13.05 23.67 14.02
N ASN A 89 -11.83 23.57 14.54
CA ASN A 89 -11.09 24.70 15.11
C ASN A 89 -10.49 25.64 14.05
N THR A 90 -10.12 25.12 12.87
CA THR A 90 -9.58 25.97 11.78
C THR A 90 -10.59 26.97 11.21
N HIS A 91 -11.89 26.72 11.35
CA HIS A 91 -12.95 27.67 10.96
C HIS A 91 -13.21 28.79 11.99
N GLN A 92 -12.67 28.69 13.22
CA GLN A 92 -12.90 29.68 14.29
C GLN A 92 -11.83 30.79 14.32
N THR A 93 -10.67 30.59 13.68
CA THR A 93 -9.56 31.57 13.65
C THR A 93 -9.68 32.69 12.61
N ALA A 94 -10.83 32.78 11.92
CA ALA A 94 -11.15 33.88 11.01
C ALA A 94 -12.39 34.63 11.52
N LYS A 95 -12.26 35.37 12.62
CA LYS A 95 -13.25 36.36 13.04
C LYS A 95 -12.63 37.49 13.84
#